data_AF-A0A6J4QBH8-F1
#
_entry.id   AF-A0A6J4QBH8-F1
#
_cell.length_a   1.000
_cell.length_b   1.000
_cell.length_c   1.000
_cell.angle_alpha   90.00
_cell.angle_beta   90.00
_cell.angle_gamma   90.00
#
_symmetry.space_group_name_H-M   'P 1'
#
loop_
_entity.id
_entity.type
_entity.pdbx_description
1 polymer ?
#
loop_
_entity_poly.entity_id
_entity_poly.type
_entity_poly.pdbx_seq_one_letter_code
_entity_poly.pdbx_strand_id
1 'polypeptide(L)'
;MASSCGPPDGLGRENLDPACPPGMGRGILDPGFLGPDDDRGGPAVRRLLENPDFGASGEAAEDLRSGIVDPRLVATLRTVADRHRICVDVFKEGHFFIEGVEDGPRIPDGYGRAGGLPNTHFFGRAADIRYVDGEPVGGNGSSLEVLDVGRVLAGIQASRRPDQIIGPEEWTSELGFGYEEGWILDQDQLDLHDEHLHLGYTQARGTSNSR
;
A
#
# COMPACT_ATOMS: atom_id res chain seq x y z
N MET A 1 12.19 -32.54 -44.57
CA MET A 1 12.90 -31.85 -43.47
C MET A 1 12.31 -30.46 -43.37
N ALA A 2 11.46 -30.22 -42.37
CA ALA A 2 10.95 -28.90 -42.05
C ALA A 2 11.15 -28.73 -40.54
N SER A 3 12.17 -27.96 -40.16
CA SER A 3 12.42 -27.57 -38.78
C SER A 3 11.41 -26.51 -38.40
N SER A 4 10.54 -26.84 -37.46
CA SER A 4 9.70 -25.89 -36.73
C SER A 4 10.61 -25.10 -35.78
N CYS A 5 10.65 -23.77 -35.95
CA CYS A 5 11.21 -22.86 -34.95
C CYS A 5 10.22 -22.78 -33.78
N GLY A 6 10.51 -23.51 -32.70
CA GLY A 6 9.95 -23.18 -31.39
C GLY A 6 10.55 -21.86 -30.89
N PRO A 7 9.81 -21.07 -30.10
CA PRO A 7 10.37 -19.88 -29.46
C PRO A 7 11.48 -20.29 -28.49
N PRO A 8 12.52 -19.45 -28.30
CA PRO A 8 13.64 -19.75 -27.44
C PRO A 8 13.18 -19.86 -25.98
N ASP A 9 13.63 -20.93 -25.32
CA ASP A 9 13.49 -21.15 -23.88
C ASP A 9 14.09 -19.97 -23.11
N GLY A 10 13.31 -19.35 -22.21
CA GLY A 10 13.86 -18.33 -21.31
C GLY A 10 12.92 -17.31 -20.67
N LEU A 11 11.63 -17.27 -21.04
CA LEU A 11 10.63 -16.49 -20.29
C LEU A 11 9.60 -17.46 -19.73
N GLY A 12 9.82 -17.90 -18.50
CA GLY A 12 8.82 -18.65 -17.75
C GLY A 12 7.51 -17.86 -17.74
N ARG A 13 6.41 -18.51 -18.12
CA ARG A 13 5.04 -18.01 -18.00
C ARG A 13 4.59 -18.05 -16.53
N GLU A 14 5.42 -17.54 -15.63
CA GLU A 14 5.13 -17.51 -14.20
C GLU A 14 4.54 -16.13 -13.90
N ASN A 15 3.22 -16.12 -13.64
CA ASN A 15 2.35 -14.99 -13.30
C ASN A 15 2.17 -13.88 -14.34
N LEU A 16 1.26 -14.13 -15.29
CA LEU A 16 0.53 -13.08 -16.03
C LEU A 16 -0.71 -12.58 -15.25
N ASP A 17 -0.84 -12.97 -13.99
CA ASP A 17 -1.99 -12.64 -13.17
C ASP A 17 -1.80 -11.22 -12.62
N PRO A 18 -2.76 -10.30 -12.86
CA PRO A 18 -2.65 -8.92 -12.42
C PRO A 18 -2.57 -8.82 -10.90
N ALA A 19 -1.82 -7.83 -10.40
CA ALA A 19 -1.69 -7.59 -8.96
C ALA A 19 -3.02 -7.24 -8.28
N CYS A 20 -3.96 -6.64 -9.02
CA CYS A 20 -5.32 -6.40 -8.56
C CYS A 20 -6.31 -7.42 -9.13
N PRO A 21 -7.30 -7.87 -8.34
CA PRO A 21 -8.38 -8.70 -8.85
C PRO A 21 -9.28 -7.92 -9.83
N PRO A 22 -10.04 -8.62 -10.69
CA PRO A 22 -10.97 -7.98 -11.61
C PRO A 22 -11.96 -7.04 -10.90
N GLY A 23 -12.09 -5.82 -11.42
CA GLY A 23 -13.07 -4.83 -10.94
C GLY A 23 -12.60 -3.93 -9.79
N MET A 24 -11.46 -4.22 -9.17
CA MET A 24 -10.93 -3.41 -8.07
C MET A 24 -9.94 -2.36 -8.54
N GLY A 25 -8.96 -2.80 -9.33
CA GLY A 25 -7.85 -1.95 -9.71
C GLY A 25 -7.27 -2.37 -11.04
N ARG A 26 -6.53 -1.45 -11.61
CA ARG A 26 -5.89 -1.59 -12.91
C ARG A 26 -4.40 -1.81 -12.64
N GLY A 27 -3.74 -2.62 -13.48
CA GLY A 27 -2.30 -2.86 -13.45
C GLY A 27 -1.70 -2.67 -14.83
N ILE A 28 -0.39 -2.90 -15.02
CA ILE A 28 0.27 -2.72 -16.34
C ILE A 28 -0.37 -3.53 -17.48
N LEU A 29 -1.11 -4.59 -17.13
CA LEU A 29 -1.84 -5.44 -18.07
C LEU A 29 -3.19 -4.84 -18.52
N ASP A 30 -3.61 -3.69 -17.98
CA ASP A 30 -4.78 -2.92 -18.42
C ASP A 30 -4.35 -1.74 -19.32
N PRO A 31 -4.78 -1.68 -20.59
CA PRO A 31 -4.47 -0.58 -21.52
C PRO A 31 -4.86 0.81 -21.00
N GLY A 32 -5.81 0.91 -20.06
CA GLY A 32 -6.24 2.15 -19.43
C GLY A 32 -5.50 2.53 -18.15
N PHE A 33 -4.56 1.71 -17.68
CA PHE A 33 -3.72 2.01 -16.51
C PHE A 33 -2.55 2.93 -16.85
N LEU A 34 -2.02 2.81 -18.06
CA LEU A 34 -1.06 3.77 -18.60
C LEU A 34 -1.86 4.91 -19.25
N GLY A 35 -2.40 5.79 -18.39
CA GLY A 35 -3.02 7.04 -18.81
C GLY A 35 -2.03 7.97 -19.51
N PRO A 36 -2.46 9.14 -20.03
CA PRO A 36 -1.54 10.11 -20.60
C PRO A 36 -0.40 10.42 -19.61
N ASP A 37 0.84 10.52 -20.12
CA ASP A 37 2.06 10.83 -19.36
C ASP A 37 1.92 12.20 -18.66
N ASP A 38 1.20 12.19 -17.54
CA ASP A 38 1.17 13.28 -16.59
C ASP A 38 2.30 13.05 -15.60
N ASP A 39 3.48 13.56 -15.96
CA ASP A 39 4.72 13.38 -15.23
C ASP A 39 4.78 14.10 -13.87
N ARG A 40 3.64 14.62 -13.38
CA ARG A 40 3.55 15.29 -12.07
C ARG A 40 3.97 14.38 -10.91
N GLY A 41 3.65 13.09 -10.95
CA GLY A 41 4.14 12.09 -9.97
C GLY A 41 5.64 11.78 -10.05
N GLY A 42 6.29 12.15 -11.17
CA GLY A 42 7.72 11.96 -11.38
C GLY A 42 8.15 10.51 -11.65
N PRO A 43 9.46 10.27 -11.85
CA PRO A 43 9.98 9.01 -12.37
C PRO A 43 9.88 7.83 -11.38
N ALA A 44 9.76 8.10 -10.08
CA ALA A 44 9.59 7.05 -9.08
C ALA A 44 8.17 6.45 -9.12
N VAL A 45 7.16 7.31 -9.31
CA VAL A 45 5.77 6.88 -9.49
C VAL A 45 5.62 6.10 -10.79
N ARG A 46 6.18 6.60 -11.91
CA ARG A 46 6.12 5.88 -13.18
C ARG A 46 6.66 4.46 -13.05
N ARG A 47 7.83 4.28 -12.43
CA ARG A 47 8.41 2.96 -12.19
C ARG A 47 7.55 2.05 -11.30
N LEU A 48 6.79 2.62 -10.36
CA LEU A 48 5.86 1.86 -9.53
C LEU A 48 4.65 1.41 -10.36
N LEU A 49 4.04 2.33 -11.13
CA LEU A 49 2.91 2.01 -12.03
C LEU A 49 3.32 1.05 -13.17
N GLU A 50 4.59 1.01 -13.54
CA GLU A 50 5.11 0.06 -14.53
C GLU A 50 5.49 -1.31 -13.92
N ASN A 51 5.46 -1.46 -12.59
CA ASN A 51 5.80 -2.73 -11.95
C ASN A 51 4.62 -3.72 -12.12
N PRO A 52 4.81 -4.92 -12.73
CA PRO A 52 3.76 -5.92 -12.86
C PRO A 52 3.21 -6.43 -11.51
N ASP A 53 4.02 -6.35 -10.46
CA ASP A 53 3.65 -6.75 -9.10
C ASP A 53 2.97 -5.61 -8.31
N PHE A 54 2.70 -4.48 -8.96
CA PHE A 54 1.93 -3.38 -8.39
C PHE A 54 0.65 -3.15 -9.17
N GLY A 55 -0.46 -3.07 -8.43
CA GLY A 55 -1.74 -2.62 -8.94
C GLY A 55 -2.34 -1.57 -8.02
N ALA A 56 -3.23 -0.75 -8.57
CA ALA A 56 -3.97 0.22 -7.79
C ALA A 56 -5.40 0.39 -8.31
N SER A 57 -6.33 0.80 -7.45
CA SER A 57 -7.64 1.28 -7.88
C SER A 57 -7.50 2.45 -8.87
N GLY A 58 -8.57 2.78 -9.60
CA GLY A 58 -8.56 3.90 -10.53
C GLY A 58 -8.18 5.22 -9.85
N GLU A 59 -8.80 5.50 -8.71
CA GLU A 59 -8.58 6.71 -7.91
C GLU A 59 -7.17 6.73 -7.31
N ALA A 60 -6.70 5.61 -6.74
CA ALA A 60 -5.34 5.51 -6.21
C ALA A 60 -4.27 5.70 -7.29
N ALA A 61 -4.51 5.22 -8.51
CA ALA A 61 -3.61 5.46 -9.63
C ALA A 61 -3.60 6.95 -10.06
N GLU A 62 -4.73 7.64 -9.97
CA GLU A 62 -4.83 9.08 -10.24
C GLU A 62 -4.13 9.93 -9.16
N ASP A 63 -4.25 9.55 -7.89
CA ASP A 63 -3.50 10.16 -6.79
C ASP A 63 -1.99 10.09 -7.04
N LEU A 64 -1.50 8.91 -7.44
CA LEU A 64 -0.10 8.71 -7.82
C LEU A 64 0.31 9.63 -8.98
N ARG A 65 -0.44 9.63 -10.08
CA ARG A 65 -0.13 10.44 -11.28
C ARG A 65 -0.16 11.94 -10.99
N SER A 66 -1.11 12.39 -10.18
CA SER A 66 -1.25 13.81 -9.81
C SER A 66 -0.12 14.32 -8.89
N GLY A 67 0.68 13.42 -8.32
CA GLY A 67 1.83 13.74 -7.48
C GLY A 67 1.48 14.17 -6.06
N ILE A 68 0.28 13.82 -5.57
CA ILE A 68 -0.17 14.16 -4.21
C ILE A 68 0.24 13.12 -3.15
N VAL A 69 0.72 11.96 -3.59
CA VAL A 69 1.18 10.86 -2.72
C VAL A 69 2.60 11.10 -2.22
N ASP A 70 2.84 10.83 -0.93
CA ASP A 70 4.15 10.98 -0.30
C ASP A 70 5.21 10.12 -1.01
N PRO A 71 6.35 10.70 -1.45
CA PRO A 71 7.40 9.94 -2.12
C PRO A 71 7.99 8.79 -1.29
N ARG A 72 7.92 8.86 0.06
CA ARG A 72 8.38 7.79 0.95
C ARG A 72 7.45 6.58 0.87
N LEU A 73 6.15 6.83 0.76
CA LEU A 73 5.16 5.78 0.59
C LEU A 73 5.34 5.07 -0.76
N VAL A 74 5.61 5.82 -1.83
CA VAL A 74 5.99 5.25 -3.14
C VAL A 74 7.24 4.36 -3.01
N ALA A 75 8.25 4.77 -2.25
CA ALA A 75 9.45 3.95 -2.03
C ALA A 75 9.18 2.68 -1.20
N THR A 76 8.32 2.77 -0.18
CA THR A 76 7.88 1.63 0.63
C THR A 76 7.10 0.63 -0.21
N LEU A 77 6.12 1.09 -1.00
CA LEU A 77 5.33 0.23 -1.87
C LEU A 77 6.20 -0.45 -2.93
N ARG A 78 7.21 0.23 -3.48
CA ARG A 78 8.19 -0.42 -4.35
C ARG A 78 8.96 -1.53 -3.64
N THR A 79 9.34 -1.32 -2.37
CA THR A 79 10.05 -2.34 -1.59
C THR A 79 9.18 -3.57 -1.33
N VAL A 80 7.89 -3.37 -1.07
CA VAL A 80 6.93 -4.48 -0.93
C VAL A 80 6.68 -5.16 -2.28
N ALA A 81 6.49 -4.37 -3.35
CA ALA A 81 6.27 -4.84 -4.71
C ALA A 81 7.49 -5.53 -5.35
N ASP A 82 8.69 -5.42 -4.76
CA ASP A 82 9.86 -6.21 -5.16
C ASP A 82 9.78 -7.67 -4.66
N ARG A 83 8.79 -8.00 -3.81
CA ARG A 83 8.62 -9.30 -3.15
C ARG A 83 7.23 -9.91 -3.29
N HIS A 84 6.20 -9.06 -3.31
CA HIS A 84 4.79 -9.46 -3.33
C HIS A 84 4.04 -8.70 -4.39
N ARG A 85 3.04 -9.35 -5.00
CA ARG A 85 2.05 -8.64 -5.79
C ARG A 85 1.08 -7.94 -4.86
N ILE A 86 0.94 -6.62 -4.96
CA ILE A 86 0.06 -5.86 -4.08
C ILE A 86 -0.95 -5.04 -4.87
N CYS A 87 -2.19 -4.99 -4.35
CA CYS A 87 -3.22 -4.09 -4.85
C CYS A 87 -3.54 -3.01 -3.82
N VAL A 88 -3.18 -1.77 -4.15
CA VAL A 88 -3.50 -0.58 -3.34
C VAL A 88 -4.90 -0.09 -3.69
N ASP A 89 -5.75 0.06 -2.70
CA ASP A 89 -7.10 0.58 -2.89
C ASP A 89 -7.14 2.09 -2.83
N VAL A 90 -6.49 2.69 -1.82
CA VAL A 90 -6.59 4.13 -1.58
C VAL A 90 -5.30 4.72 -1.03
N PHE A 91 -4.99 5.95 -1.45
CA PHE A 91 -3.90 6.76 -0.91
C PHE A 91 -4.40 8.00 -0.18
N LYS A 92 -5.26 8.78 -0.83
CA LYS A 92 -5.80 10.00 -0.27
C LYS A 92 -7.31 9.97 -0.26
N GLU A 93 -7.87 9.97 0.94
CA GLU A 93 -9.29 10.17 1.13
C GLU A 93 -9.59 11.61 1.54
N GLY A 94 -10.66 12.15 0.98
CA GLY A 94 -11.17 13.48 1.31
C GLY A 94 -12.05 13.51 2.56
N HIS A 95 -12.22 12.39 3.30
CA HIS A 95 -13.24 12.30 4.34
C HIS A 95 -13.01 13.30 5.48
N PHE A 96 -14.04 14.10 5.70
CA PHE A 96 -14.20 14.97 6.87
C PHE A 96 -14.32 14.11 8.13
N PHE A 97 -14.15 14.70 9.33
CA PHE A 97 -14.18 14.02 10.65
C PHE A 97 -15.38 13.09 10.89
N ILE A 98 -16.42 13.20 10.07
CA ILE A 98 -17.64 12.41 10.10
C ILE A 98 -17.95 12.00 8.65
N GLU A 99 -18.07 10.68 8.41
CA GLU A 99 -18.51 10.13 7.14
C GLU A 99 -19.87 10.74 6.73
N GLY A 100 -19.97 11.29 5.52
CA GLY A 100 -21.21 11.87 4.97
C GLY A 100 -21.47 13.36 5.26
N VAL A 101 -20.54 14.11 5.84
CA VAL A 101 -20.69 15.57 6.03
C VAL A 101 -19.72 16.34 5.14
N GLU A 102 -20.20 16.90 4.02
CA GLU A 102 -19.41 17.65 3.01
C GLU A 102 -18.70 18.93 3.54
N ASP A 103 -18.96 19.34 4.79
CA ASP A 103 -18.36 20.50 5.47
C ASP A 103 -17.95 20.21 6.93
N GLY A 104 -17.68 18.95 7.26
CA GLY A 104 -17.30 18.56 8.63
C GLY A 104 -15.98 19.20 9.10
N PRO A 105 -15.73 19.28 10.41
CA PRO A 105 -14.45 19.80 10.91
C PRO A 105 -13.29 19.01 10.29
N ARG A 106 -12.20 19.69 9.92
CA ARG A 106 -10.96 19.00 9.55
C ARG A 106 -10.35 18.41 10.81
N ILE A 107 -9.71 17.25 10.71
CA ILE A 107 -9.01 16.65 11.85
C ILE A 107 -7.97 17.65 12.36
N PRO A 108 -8.01 18.04 13.66
CA PRO A 108 -7.04 18.96 14.23
C PRO A 108 -5.61 18.41 14.12
N ASP A 109 -4.63 19.31 13.93
CA ASP A 109 -3.22 18.95 14.03
C ASP A 109 -2.95 18.26 15.38
N GLY A 110 -2.58 16.98 15.35
CA GLY A 110 -2.27 16.20 16.56
C GLY A 110 -3.38 15.31 17.13
N TYR A 111 -4.55 15.19 16.47
CA TYR A 111 -5.58 14.19 16.81
C TYR A 111 -4.98 12.78 16.97
N GLY A 112 -3.96 12.48 16.16
CA GLY A 112 -3.11 11.29 16.19
C GLY A 112 -2.38 10.91 17.46
N ARG A 113 -2.34 11.78 18.48
CA ARG A 113 -1.69 11.47 19.77
C ARG A 113 -2.68 11.18 20.90
N ALA A 114 -3.98 11.39 20.69
CA ALA A 114 -5.00 11.34 21.73
C ALA A 114 -6.06 10.23 21.51
N GLY A 115 -5.75 9.23 20.67
CA GLY A 115 -6.63 8.06 20.46
C GLY A 115 -7.45 8.07 19.16
N GLY A 116 -7.05 8.83 18.15
CA GLY A 116 -7.47 8.58 16.77
C GLY A 116 -6.29 8.95 15.89
N LEU A 117 -5.62 7.96 15.29
CA LEU A 117 -4.37 8.15 14.55
C LEU A 117 -4.44 9.35 13.59
N PRO A 118 -3.33 10.04 13.27
CA PRO A 118 -3.39 11.11 12.28
C PRO A 118 -3.97 10.50 11.01
N ASN A 119 -4.99 11.14 10.41
CA ASN A 119 -5.49 10.70 9.11
C ASN A 119 -4.43 11.01 8.06
N THR A 120 -3.51 10.08 7.92
CA THR A 120 -2.39 10.10 7.00
C THR A 120 -2.90 10.06 5.55
N HIS A 121 -4.07 9.47 5.29
CA HIS A 121 -4.75 9.57 3.98
C HIS A 121 -5.09 11.01 3.62
N PHE A 122 -5.64 11.82 4.53
CA PHE A 122 -5.95 13.24 4.25
C PHE A 122 -4.74 14.00 3.71
N PHE A 123 -3.52 13.62 4.11
CA PHE A 123 -2.29 14.24 3.65
C PHE A 123 -1.61 13.53 2.46
N GLY A 124 -2.19 12.45 1.93
CA GLY A 124 -1.55 11.61 0.90
C GLY A 124 -0.34 10.83 1.43
N ARG A 125 -0.31 10.57 2.74
CA ARG A 125 0.80 9.89 3.44
C ARG A 125 0.43 8.48 3.93
N ALA A 126 -0.68 7.93 3.46
CA ALA A 126 -1.09 6.56 3.74
C ALA A 126 -1.42 5.79 2.48
N ALA A 127 -1.33 4.47 2.56
CA ALA A 127 -1.86 3.54 1.57
C ALA A 127 -2.56 2.39 2.27
N ASP A 128 -3.71 2.00 1.72
CA ASP A 128 -4.39 0.77 2.12
C ASP A 128 -4.20 -0.30 1.04
N ILE A 129 -3.58 -1.41 1.42
CA ILE A 129 -3.36 -2.57 0.57
C ILE A 129 -4.44 -3.60 0.90
N ARG A 130 -5.28 -3.95 -0.07
CA ARG A 130 -6.39 -4.90 0.15
C ARG A 130 -6.10 -6.31 -0.33
N TYR A 131 -5.13 -6.48 -1.22
CA TYR A 131 -4.74 -7.80 -1.75
C TYR A 131 -3.23 -7.96 -1.76
N VAL A 132 -2.78 -9.15 -1.38
CA VAL A 132 -1.39 -9.61 -1.40
C VAL A 132 -1.34 -10.94 -2.13
N ASP A 133 -0.54 -11.02 -3.18
CA ASP A 133 -0.34 -12.21 -4.02
C ASP A 133 -1.63 -12.83 -4.60
N GLY A 134 -2.68 -12.02 -4.73
CA GLY A 134 -3.99 -12.42 -5.23
C GLY A 134 -4.98 -12.81 -4.12
N GLU A 135 -4.54 -12.86 -2.87
CA GLU A 135 -5.40 -13.12 -1.70
C GLU A 135 -5.88 -11.81 -1.08
N PRO A 136 -7.17 -11.70 -0.70
CA PRO A 136 -7.64 -10.55 0.06
C PRO A 136 -7.02 -10.57 1.46
N VAL A 137 -6.64 -9.41 1.98
CA VAL A 137 -6.10 -9.30 3.36
C VAL A 137 -7.14 -9.72 4.38
N GLY A 138 -8.39 -9.30 4.19
CA GLY A 138 -9.52 -9.68 5.03
C GLY A 138 -9.70 -11.20 5.15
N GLY A 139 -9.65 -11.67 6.40
CA GLY A 139 -9.76 -13.09 6.73
C GLY A 139 -8.51 -13.94 6.43
N ASN A 140 -7.41 -13.33 5.97
CA ASN A 140 -6.14 -14.02 5.65
C ASN A 140 -4.94 -13.44 6.41
N GLY A 141 -5.14 -12.85 7.59
CA GLY A 141 -4.08 -12.25 8.41
C GLY A 141 -2.93 -13.20 8.77
N SER A 142 -3.23 -14.50 8.95
CA SER A 142 -2.25 -15.57 9.20
C SER A 142 -1.69 -16.25 7.94
N SER A 143 -2.07 -15.82 6.73
CA SER A 143 -1.46 -16.35 5.51
C SER A 143 0.03 -16.01 5.47
N LEU A 144 0.85 -16.88 4.88
CA LEU A 144 2.30 -16.68 4.87
C LEU A 144 2.66 -15.41 4.10
N GLU A 145 1.93 -15.14 3.02
CA GLU A 145 2.07 -14.04 2.10
C GLU A 145 1.74 -12.71 2.79
N VAL A 146 0.59 -12.61 3.47
CA VAL A 146 0.21 -11.40 4.20
C VAL A 146 1.17 -11.13 5.36
N LEU A 147 1.56 -12.16 6.14
CA LEU A 147 2.55 -12.00 7.21
C LEU A 147 3.92 -11.54 6.69
N ASP A 148 4.33 -12.03 5.51
CA ASP A 148 5.64 -11.68 4.97
C ASP A 148 5.74 -10.23 4.52
N VAL A 149 4.63 -9.60 4.10
CA VAL A 149 4.57 -8.14 3.92
C VAL A 149 4.99 -7.40 5.20
N GLY A 150 4.49 -7.83 6.36
CA GLY A 150 4.90 -7.29 7.66
C GLY A 150 6.40 -7.46 7.93
N ARG A 151 6.99 -8.62 7.57
CA ARG A 151 8.43 -8.88 7.71
C ARG A 151 9.28 -8.03 6.75
N VAL A 152 8.82 -7.85 5.51
CA VAL A 152 9.46 -6.98 4.51
C VAL A 152 9.48 -5.54 5.04
N LEU A 153 8.36 -5.05 5.58
CA LEU A 153 8.28 -3.72 6.19
C LEU A 153 9.26 -3.58 7.35
N ALA A 154 9.35 -4.57 8.24
CA ALA A 154 10.30 -4.57 9.36
C ALA A 154 11.77 -4.50 8.90
N GLY A 155 12.09 -5.11 7.75
CA GLY A 155 13.40 -5.02 7.12
C GLY A 155 13.76 -3.63 6.57
N ILE A 156 12.79 -2.73 6.41
CA ILE A 156 13.06 -1.33 6.02
C ILE A 156 13.75 -0.62 7.18
N GLN A 157 14.85 0.07 6.86
CA GLN A 157 15.61 0.85 7.84
C GLN A 157 14.69 1.82 8.58
N ALA A 158 14.77 1.85 9.91
CA ALA A 158 13.81 2.53 10.78
C ALA A 158 13.48 3.96 10.36
N SER A 159 14.49 4.75 9.98
CA SER A 159 14.36 6.16 9.52
C SER A 159 13.63 6.35 8.19
N ARG A 160 13.30 5.26 7.48
CA ARG A 160 12.59 5.24 6.21
C ARG A 160 11.29 4.43 6.26
N ARG A 161 11.10 3.59 7.28
CA ARG A 161 9.92 2.74 7.46
C ARG A 161 8.69 3.58 7.86
N PRO A 162 7.47 3.22 7.41
CA PRO A 162 6.23 3.79 7.95
C PRO A 162 6.20 3.71 9.48
N ASP A 163 5.57 4.69 10.15
CA ASP A 163 5.38 4.72 11.61
C ASP A 163 3.92 4.52 12.04
N GLN A 164 3.09 4.14 11.08
CA GLN A 164 1.71 3.74 11.29
C GLN A 164 1.45 2.52 10.42
N ILE A 165 1.87 1.35 10.91
CA ILE A 165 1.68 0.06 10.26
C ILE A 165 0.56 -0.64 11.01
N ILE A 166 -0.53 -0.91 10.31
CA ILE A 166 -1.70 -1.60 10.85
C ILE A 166 -2.04 -2.72 9.87
N GLY A 167 -2.38 -3.86 10.42
CA GLY A 167 -2.85 -5.01 9.66
C GLY A 167 -3.80 -5.84 10.51
N PRO A 168 -4.18 -7.03 10.03
CA PRO A 168 -5.05 -7.94 10.76
C PRO A 168 -4.55 -8.25 12.17
N GLU A 169 -5.48 -8.55 13.08
CA GLU A 169 -5.20 -8.83 14.50
C GLU A 169 -4.10 -9.90 14.68
N GLU A 170 -4.03 -10.88 13.79
CA GLU A 170 -3.07 -11.98 13.86
C GLU A 170 -1.61 -11.50 13.82
N TRP A 171 -1.32 -10.38 13.13
CA TRP A 171 0.03 -9.78 13.10
C TRP A 171 0.57 -9.46 14.49
N THR A 172 -0.31 -9.07 15.42
CA THR A 172 0.09 -8.71 16.79
C THR A 172 0.70 -9.91 17.53
N SER A 173 0.22 -11.11 17.23
CA SER A 173 0.67 -12.35 17.87
C SER A 173 1.78 -13.06 17.08
N GLU A 174 1.81 -12.89 15.76
CA GLU A 174 2.68 -13.68 14.87
C GLU A 174 3.98 -12.99 14.48
N LEU A 175 3.99 -11.66 14.37
CA LEU A 175 5.16 -10.91 13.93
C LEU A 175 6.03 -10.42 15.09
N GLY A 176 5.42 -10.11 16.23
CA GLY A 176 6.11 -9.67 17.44
C GLY A 176 6.73 -8.26 17.35
N PHE A 177 6.30 -7.44 16.38
CA PHE A 177 6.72 -6.05 16.25
C PHE A 177 5.84 -5.12 17.08
N GLY A 178 6.43 -4.05 17.62
CA GLY A 178 5.75 -3.12 18.53
C GLY A 178 5.67 -1.66 18.03
N TYR A 179 5.07 -0.81 18.86
CA TYR A 179 4.94 0.64 18.59
C TYR A 179 6.27 1.35 18.30
N GLU A 180 7.37 0.98 18.96
CA GLU A 180 8.69 1.57 18.68
C GLU A 180 9.17 1.31 17.24
N GLU A 181 8.64 0.26 16.62
CA GLU A 181 8.98 -0.15 15.26
C GLU A 181 7.99 0.39 14.22
N GLY A 182 6.87 0.97 14.65
CA GLY A 182 5.85 1.59 13.80
C GLY A 182 4.51 0.84 13.76
N TRP A 183 4.37 -0.28 14.47
CA TRP A 183 3.14 -1.07 14.49
C TRP A 183 2.11 -0.49 15.46
N ILE A 184 0.87 -0.36 15.02
CA ILE A 184 -0.27 0.00 15.87
C ILE A 184 -1.01 -1.29 16.23
N LEU A 185 -1.14 -1.52 17.54
CA LEU A 185 -1.69 -2.77 18.09
C LEU A 185 -2.97 -2.52 18.92
N ASP A 186 -3.51 -1.30 18.89
CA ASP A 186 -4.74 -0.96 19.60
C ASP A 186 -5.92 -1.66 18.92
N GLN A 187 -6.73 -2.39 19.69
CA GLN A 187 -7.80 -3.25 19.16
C GLN A 187 -8.79 -2.48 18.28
N ASP A 188 -9.15 -1.25 18.66
CA ASP A 188 -10.06 -0.41 17.87
C ASP A 188 -9.47 -0.05 16.50
N GLN A 189 -8.14 0.04 16.40
CA GLN A 189 -7.48 0.23 15.12
C GLN A 189 -7.43 -1.09 14.35
N LEU A 190 -7.12 -2.21 14.98
CA LEU A 190 -7.11 -3.51 14.30
C LEU A 190 -8.49 -3.85 13.71
N ASP A 191 -9.57 -3.61 14.46
CA ASP A 191 -10.95 -3.85 14.02
C ASP A 191 -11.35 -2.99 12.81
N LEU A 192 -10.78 -1.78 12.67
CA LEU A 192 -11.04 -0.87 11.55
C LEU A 192 -10.21 -1.20 10.30
N HIS A 193 -9.20 -2.06 10.43
CA HIS A 193 -8.27 -2.41 9.35
C HIS A 193 -8.18 -3.94 9.19
N ASP A 194 -9.24 -4.67 9.54
CA ASP A 194 -9.27 -6.14 9.45
C ASP A 194 -9.21 -6.62 7.99
N GLU A 195 -9.71 -5.79 7.05
CA GLU A 195 -9.78 -6.13 5.64
C GLU A 195 -8.65 -5.57 4.75
N HIS A 196 -7.69 -4.84 5.32
CA HIS A 196 -6.60 -4.21 4.57
C HIS A 196 -5.35 -3.94 5.44
N LEU A 197 -4.19 -3.76 4.79
CA LEU A 197 -2.97 -3.29 5.45
C LEU A 197 -2.87 -1.78 5.29
N HIS A 198 -2.78 -1.05 6.39
CA HIS A 198 -2.58 0.39 6.38
C HIS A 198 -1.12 0.74 6.64
N LEU A 199 -0.55 1.55 5.74
CA LEU A 199 0.83 2.01 5.81
C LEU A 199 0.88 3.53 5.80
N GLY A 200 1.18 4.15 6.94
CA GLY A 200 1.17 5.60 7.11
C GLY A 200 2.50 6.22 7.55
N TYR A 201 2.73 7.46 7.13
CA TYR A 201 3.73 8.36 7.73
C TYR A 201 3.02 9.50 8.48
N THR A 202 3.02 9.42 9.80
CA THR A 202 2.34 10.38 10.69
C THR A 202 2.86 11.81 10.51
N GLN A 203 4.18 11.95 10.27
CA GLN A 203 4.85 13.24 10.12
C GLN A 203 5.08 13.61 8.65
N ALA A 204 5.04 14.92 8.36
CA ALA A 204 5.35 15.45 7.02
C ALA A 204 6.81 15.22 6.59
N ARG A 205 7.71 14.97 7.56
CA ARG A 205 9.12 14.64 7.32
C ARG A 205 9.59 13.64 8.36
N GLY A 206 10.39 12.67 7.94
CA GLY A 206 10.90 11.63 8.83
C GLY A 206 9.82 10.70 9.36
N THR A 207 10.19 9.84 10.28
CA THR A 207 9.33 8.81 10.86
C THR A 207 9.58 8.77 12.35
N SER A 208 8.56 8.39 13.11
CA SER A 208 8.58 8.35 14.58
C SER A 208 9.21 7.06 15.12
N ASN A 209 9.58 6.13 14.23
CA ASN A 209 10.24 4.88 14.59
C ASN A 209 11.52 5.13 15.39
N SER A 210 11.67 4.40 16.49
CA SER A 210 12.77 4.56 17.45
C SER A 210 13.50 3.25 17.71
N ARG A 211 13.99 2.62 16.64
CA ARG A 211 15.11 1.64 16.58
C ARG A 211 15.22 1.05 15.18
#